data_AF-A0A359N060-F1
#
_entry.id   AF-A0A359N060-F1
#
_cell.length_a   1.000
_cell.length_b   1.000
_cell.length_c   1.000
_cell.angle_alpha   90.00
_cell.angle_beta   90.00
_cell.angle_gamma   90.00
#
_symmetry.space_group_name_H-M   'P 1'
#
loop_
_entity.id
_entity.type
_entity.pdbx_description
1 polymer ?
#
loop_
_entity_poly.entity_id
_entity_poly.type
_entity_poly.pdbx_seq_one_letter_code
_entity_poly.pdbx_strand_id
1 'polypeptide(L)'
;MTYTGNATSITVNHSLGIEPGMIIVKRTDIASDWVVYHRTQTNDGFLNYPNPFASAQRFSSVTSSDFTINVSTADVNASNGTYVAYVFAHDTSADGIIQAGSFITDANGNASVNLGWEPQYMMYKSATSSTNWFMVDMMRSWPNGGYRNDLFANLNNAEDNGNGRGYPTATGVQFPNGSMQTSQTYIYLAIRRPNKPPTSGTQVYNSDIASSNGTYTADAGFPVDLSIFTDRIGTAYSGIFADRLRGGKRLNSGTSNIETDSNDRFDNNSQFYIAGALGDFSDWINWSFRRAP
;
A
#
# COMPACT_ATOMS: atom_id res chain seq x y z
N MET A 1 16.93 -12.32 0.67
CA MET A 1 18.24 -12.99 0.92
C MET A 1 18.01 -14.32 1.62
N THR A 2 18.95 -15.27 1.56
CA THR A 2 18.79 -16.61 2.18
C THR A 2 19.97 -16.97 3.08
N TYR A 3 19.75 -17.76 4.13
CA TYR A 3 20.80 -18.30 5.00
C TYR A 3 20.42 -19.70 5.53
N THR A 4 21.42 -20.42 6.04
CA THR A 4 21.23 -21.72 6.70
C THR A 4 21.51 -21.56 8.19
N GLY A 5 20.60 -22.04 9.03
CA GLY A 5 20.71 -21.93 10.48
C GLY A 5 21.80 -22.84 11.05
N ASN A 6 22.45 -22.38 12.11
CA ASN A 6 23.57 -23.05 12.76
C ASN A 6 23.27 -23.44 14.23
N ALA A 7 22.05 -23.17 14.72
CA ALA A 7 21.63 -23.36 16.12
C ALA A 7 22.50 -22.66 17.17
N THR A 8 23.30 -21.66 16.77
CA THR A 8 24.06 -20.77 17.64
C THR A 8 23.75 -19.31 17.26
N SER A 9 24.60 -18.34 17.56
CA SER A 9 24.41 -16.99 17.02
C SER A 9 24.82 -16.96 15.54
N ILE A 10 24.06 -16.28 14.70
CA ILE A 10 24.39 -16.11 13.27
C ILE A 10 24.23 -14.65 12.83
N THR A 11 25.24 -14.15 12.10
CA THR A 11 25.19 -12.84 11.44
C THR A 11 24.77 -13.02 9.99
N VAL A 12 23.80 -12.21 9.57
CA VAL A 12 23.15 -12.30 8.27
C VAL A 12 23.37 -10.97 7.54
N ASN A 13 24.23 -10.98 6.52
CA ASN A 13 24.68 -9.78 5.80
C ASN A 13 23.71 -9.36 4.68
N HIS A 14 23.35 -8.08 4.61
CA HIS A 14 22.51 -7.51 3.56
C HIS A 14 23.15 -6.30 2.88
N SER A 15 22.59 -5.89 1.74
CA SER A 15 23.15 -4.81 0.89
C SER A 15 22.33 -3.53 0.91
N LEU A 16 21.56 -3.27 1.97
CA LEU A 16 20.73 -2.06 2.05
C LEU A 16 21.56 -0.77 2.15
N GLY A 17 22.73 -0.79 2.80
CA GLY A 17 23.52 0.43 3.04
C GLY A 17 22.89 1.39 4.06
N ILE A 18 21.74 1.01 4.63
CA ILE A 18 21.00 1.71 5.68
C ILE A 18 20.40 0.66 6.62
N GLU A 19 20.16 1.04 7.87
CA GLU A 19 19.58 0.16 8.88
C GLU A 19 18.17 -0.32 8.47
N PRO A 20 17.89 -1.64 8.57
CA PRO A 20 16.56 -2.18 8.42
C PRO A 20 15.58 -1.60 9.44
N GLY A 21 14.39 -1.21 9.01
CA GLY A 21 13.29 -0.89 9.91
C GLY A 21 12.31 -2.02 10.16
N MET A 22 12.25 -3.00 9.25
CA MET A 22 11.47 -4.21 9.40
C MET A 22 12.23 -5.38 8.75
N ILE A 23 12.27 -6.53 9.44
CA ILE A 23 12.84 -7.78 8.93
C ILE A 23 11.79 -8.86 9.10
N ILE A 24 11.53 -9.61 8.03
CA ILE A 24 10.62 -10.76 8.06
C ILE A 24 11.42 -12.01 7.69
N VAL A 25 11.45 -12.98 8.59
CA VAL A 25 12.14 -14.26 8.39
C VAL A 25 11.12 -15.37 8.26
N LYS A 26 11.35 -16.24 7.28
CA LYS A 26 10.59 -17.46 7.07
C LYS A 26 11.50 -18.64 6.84
N ARG A 27 11.28 -19.73 7.57
CA ARG A 27 11.88 -21.04 7.26
C ARG A 27 11.26 -21.63 6.00
N THR A 28 12.11 -22.20 5.14
CA THR A 28 11.75 -22.68 3.80
C THR A 28 11.78 -24.19 3.65
N ASP A 29 12.43 -24.95 4.53
CA ASP A 29 12.51 -26.41 4.48
C ASP A 29 11.37 -27.13 5.21
N ILE A 30 10.70 -26.47 6.16
CA ILE A 30 9.56 -27.03 6.92
C ILE A 30 8.56 -25.93 7.30
N ALA A 31 7.34 -26.34 7.64
CA ALA A 31 6.36 -25.46 8.23
C ALA A 31 6.88 -24.84 9.54
N SER A 32 6.76 -23.52 9.64
CA SER A 32 7.20 -22.69 10.77
C SER A 32 6.43 -21.37 10.71
N ASP A 33 6.56 -20.57 11.75
CA ASP A 33 5.97 -19.22 11.74
C ASP A 33 6.84 -18.22 10.96
N TRP A 34 6.23 -17.08 10.62
CA TRP A 34 6.89 -15.95 9.97
C TRP A 34 7.26 -14.92 11.03
N VAL A 35 8.53 -14.85 11.42
CA VAL A 35 8.97 -13.93 12.48
C VAL A 35 9.18 -12.53 11.93
N VAL A 36 8.68 -11.53 12.65
CA VAL A 36 8.82 -10.12 12.29
C VAL A 36 9.58 -9.37 13.38
N TYR A 37 10.71 -8.79 12.98
CA TYR A 37 11.38 -7.73 13.71
C TYR A 37 10.88 -6.37 13.22
N HIS A 38 10.74 -5.42 14.14
CA HIS A 38 10.43 -4.04 13.81
C HIS A 38 11.21 -3.09 14.73
N ARG A 39 11.90 -2.10 14.16
CA ARG A 39 12.86 -1.22 14.89
C ARG A 39 12.29 -0.46 16.09
N THR A 40 10.98 -0.26 16.12
CA THR A 40 10.29 0.45 17.22
C THR A 40 9.79 -0.47 18.32
N GLN A 41 10.00 -1.79 18.18
CA GLN A 41 9.54 -2.80 19.13
C GLN A 41 10.73 -3.47 19.81
N THR A 42 10.60 -3.72 21.11
CA THR A 42 11.61 -4.45 21.89
C THR A 42 11.58 -5.95 21.58
N ASN A 43 10.37 -6.50 21.45
CA ASN A 43 10.11 -7.91 21.19
C ASN A 43 9.65 -8.10 19.74
N ASP A 44 9.86 -9.30 19.21
CA ASP A 44 9.41 -9.69 17.89
C ASP A 44 7.93 -10.10 17.89
N GLY A 45 7.33 -10.00 16.71
CA GLY A 45 5.99 -10.49 16.41
C GLY A 45 6.00 -11.59 15.36
N PHE A 46 4.80 -11.97 14.90
CA PHE A 46 4.62 -12.94 13.84
C PHE A 46 3.68 -12.42 12.75
N LEU A 47 4.07 -12.58 11.49
CA LEU A 47 3.27 -12.14 10.35
C LEU A 47 1.99 -12.97 10.22
N ASN A 48 2.02 -14.25 10.59
CA ASN A 48 0.89 -15.18 10.42
C ASN A 48 -0.07 -15.24 11.63
N TYR A 49 0.06 -14.32 12.61
CA TYR A 49 -0.82 -14.28 13.79
C TYR A 49 -1.38 -12.88 14.10
N PRO A 50 -2.56 -12.82 14.74
CA PRO A 50 -3.14 -11.57 15.19
C PRO A 50 -2.52 -11.06 16.49
N ASN A 51 -1.74 -11.85 17.22
CA ASN A 51 -1.16 -11.47 18.52
C ASN A 51 -0.28 -10.20 18.46
N PRO A 52 -0.18 -9.44 19.58
CA PRO A 52 0.72 -8.29 19.68
C PRO A 52 2.20 -8.71 19.68
N PHE A 53 3.09 -7.72 19.57
CA PHE A 53 4.55 -7.90 19.63
C PHE A 53 5.00 -8.21 21.06
N ALA A 54 4.98 -9.49 21.42
CA ALA A 54 5.23 -9.94 22.79
C ALA A 54 5.97 -11.30 22.86
N SER A 55 6.56 -11.79 21.77
CA SER A 55 7.12 -13.14 21.73
C SER A 55 8.48 -13.26 22.40
N ALA A 56 9.54 -12.80 21.73
CA ALA A 56 10.93 -12.91 22.19
C ALA A 56 11.79 -11.86 21.48
N GLN A 57 12.98 -11.61 21.99
CA GLN A 57 14.00 -10.81 21.31
C GLN A 57 14.94 -11.76 20.56
N ARG A 58 14.68 -12.02 19.28
CA ARG A 58 15.49 -12.94 18.45
C ARG A 58 16.54 -12.23 17.60
N PHE A 59 16.36 -10.93 17.39
CA PHE A 59 17.24 -10.11 16.56
C PHE A 59 18.03 -9.14 17.44
N SER A 60 19.29 -8.94 17.11
CA SER A 60 20.19 -7.99 17.74
C SER A 60 21.16 -7.41 16.72
N SER A 61 21.83 -6.32 17.05
CA SER A 61 22.86 -5.71 16.20
C SER A 61 22.38 -5.50 14.76
N VAL A 62 21.20 -4.89 14.60
CA VAL A 62 20.64 -4.54 13.28
C VAL A 62 21.37 -3.29 12.80
N THR A 63 22.14 -3.40 11.72
CA THR A 63 23.05 -2.37 11.20
C THR A 63 22.79 -2.11 9.71
N SER A 64 23.57 -1.23 9.08
CA SER A 64 23.46 -0.93 7.65
C SER A 64 23.96 -2.04 6.72
N SER A 65 24.71 -3.01 7.25
CA SER A 65 25.31 -4.13 6.49
C SER A 65 24.81 -5.50 6.92
N ASP A 66 24.26 -5.65 8.12
CA ASP A 66 23.94 -6.95 8.68
C ASP A 66 22.95 -6.86 9.84
N PHE A 67 22.44 -8.02 10.24
CA PHE A 67 21.80 -8.21 11.54
C PHE A 67 22.23 -9.54 12.13
N THR A 68 22.11 -9.67 13.45
CA THR A 68 22.41 -10.92 14.17
C THR A 68 21.13 -11.56 14.68
N ILE A 69 21.00 -12.88 14.49
CA ILE A 69 20.01 -13.72 15.14
C ILE A 69 20.71 -14.44 16.28
N ASN A 70 20.37 -14.08 17.52
CA ASN A 70 21.09 -14.50 18.73
C ASN A 70 20.45 -15.71 19.44
N VAL A 71 19.40 -16.29 18.86
CA VAL A 71 18.67 -17.45 19.39
C VAL A 71 18.68 -18.61 18.40
N SER A 72 18.42 -19.82 18.91
CA SER A 72 18.33 -21.06 18.13
C SER A 72 16.90 -21.62 18.13
N THR A 73 15.92 -20.83 17.69
CA THR A 73 14.53 -21.31 17.57
C THR A 73 14.25 -21.91 16.20
N ALA A 74 13.24 -22.78 16.13
CA ALA A 74 12.80 -23.41 14.88
C ALA A 74 12.50 -22.39 13.77
N ASP A 75 11.94 -21.23 14.14
CA ASP A 75 11.44 -20.24 13.20
C ASP A 75 12.51 -19.35 12.56
N VAL A 76 13.71 -19.24 13.16
CA VAL A 76 14.75 -18.33 12.66
C VAL A 76 16.14 -18.95 12.55
N ASN A 77 16.49 -20.01 13.29
CA ASN A 77 17.88 -20.48 13.32
C ASN A 77 18.06 -21.90 13.88
N ALA A 78 17.24 -22.85 13.46
CA ALA A 78 17.48 -24.26 13.72
C ALA A 78 18.68 -24.75 12.92
N SER A 79 19.41 -25.73 13.48
CA SER A 79 20.54 -26.36 12.81
C SER A 79 20.11 -26.97 11.47
N ASN A 80 20.80 -26.60 10.40
CA ASN A 80 20.52 -27.02 9.02
C ASN A 80 19.16 -26.56 8.47
N GLY A 81 18.41 -25.72 9.19
CA GLY A 81 17.20 -25.10 8.68
C GLY A 81 17.56 -24.10 7.57
N THR A 82 16.73 -24.02 6.53
CA THR A 82 16.92 -23.03 5.45
C THR A 82 15.94 -21.88 5.63
N TYR A 83 16.40 -20.66 5.44
CA TYR A 83 15.61 -19.46 5.72
C TYR A 83 15.71 -18.43 4.60
N VAL A 84 14.61 -17.73 4.37
CA VAL A 84 14.57 -16.48 3.59
C VAL A 84 14.33 -15.31 4.55
N ALA A 85 15.09 -14.24 4.37
CA ALA A 85 14.85 -12.95 5.03
C ALA A 85 14.47 -11.89 3.99
N TYR A 86 13.35 -11.22 4.25
CA TYR A 86 12.92 -9.99 3.59
C TYR A 86 13.30 -8.82 4.50
N VAL A 87 14.13 -7.93 4.00
CA VAL A 87 14.76 -6.86 4.79
C VAL A 87 14.34 -5.54 4.18
N PHE A 88 13.65 -4.71 4.96
CA PHE A 88 13.11 -3.43 4.52
C PHE A 88 13.81 -2.29 5.25
N ALA A 89 14.30 -1.31 4.49
CA ALA A 89 14.97 -0.13 5.02
C ALA A 89 14.03 0.75 5.86
N HIS A 90 14.64 1.56 6.73
CA HIS A 90 14.00 2.78 7.24
C HIS A 90 14.78 3.99 6.73
N ASP A 91 14.31 4.57 5.63
CA ASP A 91 14.98 5.70 4.97
C ASP A 91 14.16 6.99 5.10
N THR A 92 14.64 7.90 5.95
CA THR A 92 14.05 9.21 6.20
C THR A 92 14.62 10.32 5.31
N SER A 93 15.52 9.98 4.39
CA SER A 93 16.03 10.95 3.42
C SER A 93 14.91 11.45 2.50
N ALA A 94 15.14 12.61 1.87
CA ALA A 94 14.15 13.24 0.98
C ALA A 94 13.77 12.36 -0.22
N ASP A 95 14.67 11.47 -0.66
CA ASP A 95 14.47 10.53 -1.76
C ASP A 95 14.21 9.09 -1.27
N GLY A 96 14.04 8.91 0.04
CA GLY A 96 13.74 7.62 0.65
C GLY A 96 12.47 7.00 0.05
N ILE A 97 12.54 5.71 -0.24
CA ILE A 97 11.45 4.96 -0.87
C ILE A 97 10.67 4.13 0.14
N ILE A 98 11.29 3.71 1.24
CA ILE A 98 10.68 2.83 2.24
C ILE A 98 10.93 3.40 3.63
N GLN A 99 9.86 3.50 4.43
CA GLN A 99 9.96 3.79 5.85
C GLN A 99 9.17 2.76 6.64
N ALA A 100 9.81 2.18 7.65
CA ALA A 100 9.13 1.42 8.68
C ALA A 100 9.15 2.18 10.02
N GLY A 101 7.99 2.37 10.63
CA GLY A 101 7.84 3.26 11.78
C GLY A 101 6.64 2.89 12.65
N SER A 102 6.27 3.77 13.57
CA SER A 102 5.11 3.57 14.43
C SER A 102 4.29 4.85 14.59
N PHE A 103 3.03 4.68 14.94
CA PHE A 103 2.12 5.75 15.34
C PHE A 103 1.21 5.27 16.46
N ILE A 104 0.57 6.22 17.14
CA ILE A 104 -0.37 5.95 18.22
C ILE A 104 -1.73 6.48 17.79
N THR A 105 -2.77 5.68 17.98
CA THR A 105 -4.15 6.13 17.79
C THR A 105 -4.63 6.91 19.02
N ASP A 106 -5.43 7.95 18.81
CA ASP A 106 -6.07 8.70 19.89
C ASP A 106 -7.15 7.86 20.62
N ALA A 107 -7.79 8.48 21.62
CA ALA A 107 -8.86 7.86 22.39
C ALA A 107 -10.13 7.54 21.57
N ASN A 108 -10.23 8.07 20.35
CA ASN A 108 -11.31 7.82 19.41
C ASN A 108 -10.91 6.83 18.31
N GLY A 109 -9.66 6.35 18.28
CA GLY A 109 -9.18 5.42 17.26
C GLY A 109 -8.72 6.11 15.97
N ASN A 110 -8.44 7.42 16.02
CA ASN A 110 -7.89 8.17 14.89
C ASN A 110 -6.37 8.25 14.97
N ALA A 111 -5.72 8.36 13.82
CA ALA A 111 -4.28 8.63 13.74
C ALA A 111 -3.91 9.36 12.44
N SER A 112 -2.71 9.94 12.44
CA SER A 112 -2.06 10.41 11.23
C SER A 112 -0.61 9.97 11.20
N VAL A 113 -0.09 9.67 10.02
CA VAL A 113 1.30 9.32 9.78
C VAL A 113 1.85 10.33 8.78
N ASN A 114 2.87 11.08 9.19
CA ASN A 114 3.58 12.00 8.31
C ASN A 114 4.87 11.32 7.83
N LEU A 115 4.93 11.07 6.53
CA LEU A 115 6.08 10.49 5.83
C LEU A 115 6.86 11.57 5.05
N GLY A 116 6.25 12.75 4.84
CA GLY A 116 6.76 13.79 3.95
C GLY A 116 6.52 13.50 2.46
N TRP A 117 5.88 12.37 2.15
CA TRP A 117 5.57 11.92 0.78
C TRP A 117 4.32 11.05 0.75
N GLU A 118 3.73 10.91 -0.43
CA GLU A 118 2.55 10.06 -0.63
C GLU A 118 2.94 8.58 -0.77
N PRO A 119 2.41 7.68 0.08
CA PRO A 119 2.60 6.24 -0.05
C PRO A 119 1.73 5.65 -1.17
N GLN A 120 2.23 4.60 -1.83
CA GLN A 120 1.43 3.71 -2.69
C GLN A 120 0.97 2.45 -1.97
N TYR A 121 1.69 2.06 -0.92
CA TYR A 121 1.46 0.83 -0.17
C TYR A 121 1.77 1.09 1.30
N MET A 122 0.97 0.51 2.17
CA MET A 122 1.25 0.43 3.59
C MET A 122 0.81 -0.92 4.14
N MET A 123 1.70 -1.57 4.88
CA MET A 123 1.35 -2.69 5.75
C MET A 123 1.44 -2.23 7.19
N TYR A 124 0.44 -2.50 8.02
CA TYR A 124 0.44 -2.07 9.41
C TYR A 124 -0.33 -3.00 10.33
N LYS A 125 -0.04 -2.93 11.63
CA LYS A 125 -0.63 -3.76 12.66
C LYS A 125 -0.46 -3.12 14.04
N SER A 126 -1.39 -3.38 14.97
CA SER A 126 -1.18 -3.00 16.37
C SER A 126 -0.07 -3.84 16.98
N ALA A 127 0.94 -3.17 17.52
CA ALA A 127 2.00 -3.81 18.27
C ALA A 127 1.57 -4.15 19.72
N THR A 128 0.53 -3.47 20.23
CA THR A 128 0.10 -3.58 21.64
C THR A 128 -1.22 -4.33 21.84
N SER A 129 -1.95 -4.61 20.76
CA SER A 129 -3.23 -5.32 20.81
C SER A 129 -3.36 -6.36 19.69
N SER A 130 -4.23 -7.34 19.91
CA SER A 130 -4.50 -8.39 18.93
C SER A 130 -5.29 -7.83 17.74
N THR A 131 -4.61 -7.69 16.60
CA THR A 131 -5.17 -7.21 15.33
C THR A 131 -4.55 -7.95 14.16
N ASN A 132 -5.26 -8.03 13.03
CA ASN A 132 -4.67 -8.57 11.80
C ASN A 132 -3.61 -7.64 11.21
N TRP A 133 -2.84 -8.16 10.26
CA TRP A 133 -1.87 -7.41 9.46
C TRP A 133 -2.55 -6.80 8.25
N PHE A 134 -2.89 -5.52 8.33
CA PHE A 134 -3.54 -4.78 7.26
C PHE A 134 -2.58 -4.52 6.12
N MET A 135 -3.02 -4.74 4.89
CA MET A 135 -2.34 -4.33 3.68
C MET A 135 -3.28 -3.44 2.87
N VAL A 136 -2.83 -2.22 2.60
CA VAL A 136 -3.54 -1.24 1.79
C VAL A 136 -2.62 -0.74 0.70
N ASP A 137 -3.17 -0.59 -0.50
CA ASP A 137 -2.40 -0.12 -1.65
C ASP A 137 -3.29 0.54 -2.71
N MET A 138 -2.67 1.39 -3.51
CA MET A 138 -3.37 2.17 -4.52
C MET A 138 -3.88 1.35 -5.71
N MET A 139 -3.34 0.14 -5.95
CA MET A 139 -3.78 -0.72 -7.06
C MET A 139 -5.09 -1.43 -6.71
N ARG A 140 -5.28 -1.81 -5.44
CA ARG A 140 -6.52 -2.41 -4.91
C ARG A 140 -7.51 -1.39 -4.35
N SER A 141 -7.42 -0.15 -4.82
CA SER A 141 -8.23 0.99 -4.38
C SER A 141 -7.95 1.39 -2.92
N TRP A 142 -7.10 2.41 -2.75
CA TRP A 142 -6.93 3.13 -1.47
C TRP A 142 -7.35 4.62 -1.59
N PRO A 143 -8.61 4.94 -2.01
CA PRO A 143 -9.09 6.32 -2.15
C PRO A 143 -9.18 7.10 -0.82
N ASN A 144 -9.82 8.25 -0.81
CA ASN A 144 -10.29 8.99 0.35
C ASN A 144 -11.80 8.82 0.47
N GLY A 145 -12.26 7.96 1.40
CA GLY A 145 -13.67 7.61 1.60
C GLY A 145 -14.18 6.37 0.83
N GLY A 146 -15.34 5.83 1.23
CA GLY A 146 -15.97 4.64 0.65
C GLY A 146 -15.61 3.30 1.35
N TYR A 147 -16.49 2.31 1.20
CA TYR A 147 -16.23 0.92 1.61
C TYR A 147 -15.18 0.30 0.71
N ARG A 148 -14.31 -0.54 1.29
CA ARG A 148 -13.24 -1.24 0.58
C ARG A 148 -13.06 -2.59 1.19
N ASN A 149 -12.55 -3.51 0.40
CA ASN A 149 -12.15 -4.78 0.96
C ASN A 149 -10.74 -4.65 1.55
N ASP A 150 -10.59 -5.05 2.81
CA ASP A 150 -9.29 -5.08 3.48
C ASP A 150 -8.60 -6.40 3.12
N LEU A 151 -7.33 -6.33 2.72
CA LEU A 151 -6.49 -7.52 2.57
C LEU A 151 -5.63 -7.69 3.81
N PHE A 152 -5.52 -8.94 4.27
CA PHE A 152 -4.80 -9.29 5.47
C PHE A 152 -3.64 -10.24 5.17
N ALA A 153 -2.41 -9.86 5.56
CA ALA A 153 -1.23 -10.69 5.29
C ALA A 153 -1.25 -12.04 6.04
N ASN A 154 -2.04 -12.12 7.10
CA ASN A 154 -2.10 -13.28 8.01
C ASN A 154 -3.31 -14.18 7.79
N LEU A 155 -4.16 -13.88 6.81
CA LEU A 155 -5.36 -14.68 6.50
C LEU A 155 -5.28 -15.19 5.05
N ASN A 156 -5.93 -16.32 4.80
CA ASN A 156 -6.04 -16.91 3.45
C ASN A 156 -7.37 -16.55 2.76
N ASN A 157 -8.21 -15.76 3.43
CA ASN A 157 -9.50 -15.35 2.91
C ASN A 157 -9.31 -14.41 1.71
N ALA A 158 -10.31 -14.40 0.82
CA ALA A 158 -10.49 -13.27 -0.08
C ALA A 158 -10.66 -11.98 0.75
N GLU A 159 -10.41 -10.82 0.13
CA GLU A 159 -10.49 -9.53 0.79
C GLU A 159 -11.82 -9.40 1.58
N ASP A 160 -11.74 -8.93 2.83
CA ASP A 160 -12.90 -8.86 3.73
C ASP A 160 -13.58 -7.51 3.62
N ASN A 161 -14.90 -7.43 3.77
CA ASN A 161 -15.65 -6.17 3.63
C ASN A 161 -15.31 -5.24 4.81
N GLY A 162 -14.33 -4.36 4.59
CA GLY A 162 -13.70 -3.54 5.60
C GLY A 162 -14.36 -2.17 5.74
N ASN A 163 -14.35 -1.64 6.98
CA ASN A 163 -14.59 -0.23 7.22
C ASN A 163 -13.32 0.53 6.80
N GLY A 164 -13.28 0.96 5.53
CA GLY A 164 -12.17 1.62 4.85
C GLY A 164 -11.13 2.25 5.79
N ARG A 165 -9.98 1.59 5.91
CA ARG A 165 -8.98 1.96 6.92
C ARG A 165 -7.98 2.95 6.35
N GLY A 166 -8.28 4.21 6.64
CA GLY A 166 -7.44 5.34 6.28
C GLY A 166 -7.29 5.57 4.77
N TYR A 167 -6.53 6.60 4.44
CA TYR A 167 -6.27 7.01 3.08
C TYR A 167 -4.94 7.74 2.96
N PRO A 168 -4.26 7.66 1.82
CA PRO A 168 -3.02 8.38 1.60
C PRO A 168 -3.30 9.87 1.42
N THR A 169 -2.36 10.68 1.86
CA THR A 169 -2.29 12.12 1.60
C THR A 169 -0.97 12.43 0.91
N ALA A 170 -0.82 13.66 0.40
CA ALA A 170 0.41 14.12 -0.23
C ALA A 170 1.67 13.96 0.66
N THR A 171 1.48 13.90 1.99
CA THR A 171 2.55 13.83 2.98
C THR A 171 2.52 12.57 3.84
N GLY A 172 1.61 11.61 3.60
CA GLY A 172 1.57 10.38 4.36
C GLY A 172 0.21 9.69 4.35
N VAL A 173 -0.34 9.40 5.53
CA VAL A 173 -1.61 8.66 5.69
C VAL A 173 -2.46 9.26 6.81
N GLN A 174 -3.78 9.25 6.62
CA GLN A 174 -4.76 9.60 7.64
C GLN A 174 -5.62 8.39 7.97
N PHE A 175 -5.91 8.19 9.25
CA PHE A 175 -6.84 7.18 9.76
C PHE A 175 -7.93 7.89 10.57
N PRO A 176 -9.03 8.33 9.95
CA PRO A 176 -10.09 9.04 10.65
C PRO A 176 -11.22 8.13 11.13
N ASN A 177 -12.25 8.74 11.73
CA ASN A 177 -13.55 8.17 12.06
C ASN A 177 -13.51 6.94 12.98
N GLY A 178 -12.49 6.85 13.84
CA GLY A 178 -12.34 5.71 14.75
C GLY A 178 -12.21 4.37 14.05
N SER A 179 -11.56 4.36 12.88
CA SER A 179 -11.33 3.16 12.08
C SER A 179 -10.34 2.16 12.72
N MET A 180 -9.71 2.53 13.84
CA MET A 180 -8.70 1.72 14.52
C MET A 180 -9.03 1.53 16.00
N GLN A 181 -8.46 0.51 16.63
CA GLN A 181 -8.55 0.35 18.10
C GLN A 181 -7.93 1.57 18.80
N THR A 182 -8.58 2.04 19.86
CA THR A 182 -8.24 3.28 20.56
C THR A 182 -7.00 3.13 21.45
N SER A 183 -6.21 4.21 21.57
CA SER A 183 -5.03 4.27 22.44
C SER A 183 -4.02 3.13 22.25
N GLN A 184 -3.88 2.60 21.03
CA GLN A 184 -2.93 1.55 20.70
C GLN A 184 -1.73 2.08 19.92
N THR A 185 -0.58 1.41 20.08
CA THR A 185 0.59 1.63 19.22
C THR A 185 0.49 0.71 18.01
N TYR A 186 0.63 1.28 16.83
CA TYR A 186 0.72 0.57 15.57
C TYR A 186 2.13 0.69 14.99
N ILE A 187 2.58 -0.37 14.35
CA ILE A 187 3.78 -0.37 13.50
C ILE A 187 3.36 -0.39 12.03
N TYR A 188 4.23 0.10 11.16
CA TYR A 188 3.98 0.10 9.73
C TYR A 188 5.25 -0.10 8.90
N LEU A 189 5.04 -0.58 7.67
CA LEU A 189 5.94 -0.51 6.54
C LEU A 189 5.23 0.26 5.43
N ALA A 190 5.73 1.43 5.06
CA ALA A 190 5.19 2.25 3.99
C ALA A 190 6.18 2.30 2.82
N ILE A 191 5.64 2.22 1.60
CA ILE A 191 6.41 2.34 0.37
C ILE A 191 5.90 3.56 -0.40
N ARG A 192 6.82 4.46 -0.72
CA ARG A 192 6.58 5.68 -1.47
C ARG A 192 6.14 5.35 -2.89
N ARG A 193 5.25 6.15 -3.46
CA ARG A 193 5.00 6.14 -4.91
C ARG A 193 6.29 6.49 -5.67
N PRO A 194 6.66 5.77 -6.73
CA PRO A 194 7.78 6.18 -7.58
C PRO A 194 7.53 7.60 -8.11
N ASN A 195 8.59 8.40 -8.22
CA ASN A 195 8.50 9.79 -8.69
C ASN A 195 9.71 10.21 -9.55
N LYS A 196 10.32 9.27 -10.26
CA LYS A 196 11.38 9.57 -11.21
C LYS A 196 10.81 10.38 -12.39
N PRO A 197 11.50 11.42 -12.85
CA PRO A 197 11.07 12.17 -14.03
C PRO A 197 10.83 11.24 -15.23
N PRO A 198 9.73 11.41 -15.98
CA PRO A 198 9.52 10.65 -17.20
C PRO A 198 10.53 11.05 -18.26
N THR A 199 11.02 10.08 -19.02
CA THR A 199 11.88 10.26 -20.20
C THR A 199 11.08 10.42 -21.49
N SER A 200 9.77 10.11 -21.49
CA SER A 200 8.85 10.29 -22.63
C SER A 200 7.43 10.57 -22.15
N GLY A 201 6.66 11.34 -22.91
CA GLY A 201 5.23 11.59 -22.63
C GLY A 201 4.39 10.32 -22.58
N THR A 202 4.72 9.30 -23.39
CA THR A 202 4.02 8.00 -23.38
C THR A 202 4.21 7.21 -22.08
N GLN A 203 5.16 7.60 -21.24
CA GLN A 203 5.28 7.04 -19.90
C GLN A 203 4.30 7.62 -18.90
N VAL A 204 3.54 8.67 -19.23
CA VAL A 204 2.60 9.30 -18.28
C VAL A 204 1.24 9.59 -18.89
N TYR A 205 1.09 9.40 -20.20
CA TYR A 205 -0.08 9.79 -20.96
C TYR A 205 -0.42 8.76 -22.04
N ASN A 206 -1.71 8.47 -22.16
CA ASN A 206 -2.31 7.78 -23.30
C ASN A 206 -3.71 8.36 -23.53
N SER A 207 -4.18 8.33 -24.78
CA SER A 207 -5.54 8.72 -25.13
C SER A 207 -6.22 7.61 -25.89
N ASP A 208 -7.48 7.38 -25.56
CA ASP A 208 -8.30 6.37 -26.20
C ASP A 208 -9.63 6.99 -26.64
N ILE A 209 -10.06 6.63 -27.85
CA ILE A 209 -11.29 7.14 -28.45
C ILE A 209 -12.35 6.08 -28.25
N ALA A 210 -13.45 6.45 -27.61
CA ALA A 210 -14.56 5.56 -27.45
C ALA A 210 -15.24 5.33 -28.81
N SER A 211 -15.59 4.07 -29.08
CA SER A 211 -16.26 3.65 -30.31
C SER A 211 -17.51 2.80 -30.05
N SER A 212 -17.96 2.73 -28.78
CA SER A 212 -19.05 1.86 -28.35
C SER A 212 -20.25 2.66 -27.84
N ASN A 213 -21.44 2.16 -28.13
CA ASN A 213 -22.67 2.65 -27.52
C ASN A 213 -22.82 2.04 -26.12
N GLY A 214 -23.17 2.85 -25.12
CA GLY A 214 -23.44 2.36 -23.77
C GLY A 214 -22.24 2.49 -22.84
N THR A 215 -21.51 1.41 -22.56
CA THR A 215 -20.35 1.44 -21.65
C THR A 215 -19.03 1.53 -22.41
N TYR A 216 -18.03 2.18 -21.81
CA TYR A 216 -16.71 2.34 -22.42
C TYR A 216 -15.62 2.08 -21.39
N THR A 217 -14.57 1.36 -21.79
CA THR A 217 -13.39 1.10 -20.97
C THR A 217 -12.19 1.59 -21.74
N ALA A 218 -11.56 2.66 -21.25
CA ALA A 218 -10.36 3.21 -21.86
C ALA A 218 -9.14 2.42 -21.39
N ASP A 219 -8.33 1.89 -22.31
CA ASP A 219 -7.08 1.20 -21.98
C ASP A 219 -5.87 2.11 -22.16
N ALA A 220 -5.20 2.43 -21.07
CA ALA A 220 -4.00 3.24 -21.07
C ALA A 220 -2.72 2.42 -21.26
N GLY A 221 -2.75 1.11 -21.03
CA GLY A 221 -1.56 0.26 -20.98
C GLY A 221 -0.66 0.51 -19.75
N PHE A 222 -1.12 1.31 -18.78
CA PHE A 222 -0.40 1.62 -17.55
C PHE A 222 -1.34 1.93 -16.37
N PRO A 223 -0.89 1.81 -15.10
CA PRO A 223 -1.67 2.18 -13.92
C PRO A 223 -2.27 3.60 -14.00
N VAL A 224 -3.56 3.74 -14.32
CA VAL A 224 -4.20 5.06 -14.53
C VAL A 224 -4.48 5.73 -13.19
N ASP A 225 -3.91 6.92 -12.93
CA ASP A 225 -4.19 7.70 -11.72
C ASP A 225 -5.31 8.73 -11.94
N LEU A 226 -5.40 9.30 -13.14
CA LEU A 226 -6.36 10.33 -13.52
C LEU A 226 -6.91 10.02 -14.91
N SER A 227 -8.23 10.09 -15.05
CA SER A 227 -8.93 10.01 -16.32
C SER A 227 -9.69 11.31 -16.55
N ILE A 228 -9.47 11.91 -17.71
CA ILE A 228 -10.22 13.07 -18.18
C ILE A 228 -10.98 12.66 -19.44
N PHE A 229 -12.30 12.73 -19.42
CA PHE A 229 -13.12 12.28 -20.54
C PHE A 229 -14.22 13.28 -20.87
N THR A 230 -14.54 13.37 -22.17
CA THR A 230 -15.43 14.39 -22.72
C THR A 230 -16.04 13.90 -24.03
N ASP A 231 -17.21 14.45 -24.39
CA ASP A 231 -17.72 14.37 -25.75
C ASP A 231 -16.85 15.23 -26.68
N ARG A 232 -16.60 14.76 -27.92
CA ARG A 232 -15.82 15.49 -28.93
C ARG A 232 -16.67 16.46 -29.74
N ILE A 233 -17.95 16.14 -29.91
CA ILE A 233 -18.89 16.85 -30.79
C ILE A 233 -20.05 17.46 -29.98
N GLY A 234 -20.50 16.77 -28.93
CA GLY A 234 -21.53 17.28 -28.04
C GLY A 234 -21.04 18.42 -27.16
N THR A 235 -21.99 19.09 -26.50
CA THR A 235 -21.72 20.15 -25.51
C THR A 235 -22.24 19.81 -24.12
N ALA A 236 -22.65 18.56 -23.90
CA ALA A 236 -23.33 18.18 -22.66
C ALA A 236 -22.33 17.89 -21.53
N TYR A 237 -21.09 17.51 -21.88
CA TYR A 237 -20.11 17.01 -20.91
C TYR A 237 -18.72 17.58 -21.16
N SER A 238 -18.46 18.78 -20.66
CA SER A 238 -17.14 19.40 -20.81
C SER A 238 -16.17 18.98 -19.70
N GLY A 239 -15.25 18.06 -20.03
CA GLY A 239 -14.09 17.74 -19.21
C GLY A 239 -14.45 17.18 -17.84
N ILE A 240 -14.83 15.90 -17.82
CA ILE A 240 -15.09 15.15 -16.59
C ILE A 240 -13.78 14.56 -16.07
N PHE A 241 -13.50 14.79 -14.79
CA PHE A 241 -12.29 14.36 -14.10
C PHE A 241 -12.65 13.29 -13.07
N ALA A 242 -12.06 12.11 -13.23
CA ALA A 242 -12.07 11.03 -12.24
C ALA A 242 -10.63 10.68 -11.87
N ASP A 243 -10.35 10.45 -10.59
CA ASP A 243 -9.03 10.01 -10.15
C ASP A 243 -9.12 8.94 -9.07
N ARG A 244 -8.02 8.19 -8.93
CA ARG A 244 -7.93 7.09 -7.96
C ARG A 244 -8.10 7.53 -6.51
N LEU A 245 -7.78 8.78 -6.16
CA LEU A 245 -7.89 9.24 -4.78
C LEU A 245 -9.33 9.55 -4.42
N ARG A 246 -10.15 10.08 -5.34
CA ARG A 246 -11.58 10.30 -5.10
C ARG A 246 -12.42 9.01 -5.24
N GLY A 247 -11.96 8.04 -6.03
CA GLY A 247 -12.65 6.77 -6.21
C GLY A 247 -13.94 6.93 -7.02
N GLY A 248 -15.07 6.43 -6.50
CA GLY A 248 -16.40 6.45 -7.14
C GLY A 248 -17.06 7.83 -7.21
N LYS A 249 -16.28 8.87 -7.42
CA LYS A 249 -16.73 10.26 -7.53
C LYS A 249 -15.98 10.98 -8.64
N ARG A 250 -16.61 12.00 -9.23
CA ARG A 250 -16.05 12.78 -10.34
C ARG A 250 -16.37 14.25 -10.22
N LEU A 251 -15.59 15.07 -10.94
CA LEU A 251 -15.81 16.51 -11.09
C LEU A 251 -16.06 16.84 -12.55
N ASN A 252 -17.05 17.69 -12.83
CA ASN A 252 -17.28 18.22 -14.17
C ASN A 252 -16.75 19.66 -14.24
N SER A 253 -15.62 19.85 -14.93
CA SER A 253 -14.93 21.14 -15.00
C SER A 253 -15.69 22.22 -15.78
N GLY A 254 -16.62 21.84 -16.65
CA GLY A 254 -17.47 22.77 -17.41
C GLY A 254 -18.69 23.28 -16.65
N THR A 255 -18.86 22.91 -15.38
CA THR A 255 -20.02 23.29 -14.57
C THR A 255 -19.58 23.81 -13.21
N SER A 256 -20.41 24.62 -12.55
CA SER A 256 -20.21 25.03 -11.15
C SER A 256 -20.67 23.97 -10.14
N ASN A 257 -20.99 22.76 -10.61
CA ASN A 257 -21.52 21.71 -9.74
C ASN A 257 -20.41 21.19 -8.81
N ILE A 258 -20.82 20.81 -7.61
CA ILE A 258 -19.95 20.09 -6.67
C ILE A 258 -19.58 18.71 -7.23
N GLU A 259 -18.58 18.08 -6.61
CA GLU A 259 -18.26 16.66 -6.82
C GLU A 259 -19.54 15.81 -6.77
N THR A 260 -19.67 14.89 -7.74
CA THR A 260 -20.86 14.03 -7.88
C THR A 260 -20.45 12.56 -7.79
N ASP A 261 -21.28 11.74 -7.17
CA ASP A 261 -21.11 10.28 -7.14
C ASP A 261 -21.13 9.71 -8.56
N SER A 262 -20.35 8.66 -8.79
CA SER A 262 -20.23 8.01 -10.08
C SER A 262 -20.01 6.51 -9.95
N ASN A 263 -20.46 5.78 -10.97
CA ASN A 263 -20.14 4.37 -11.16
C ASN A 263 -18.89 4.17 -12.04
N ASP A 264 -18.22 5.27 -12.42
CA ASP A 264 -16.91 5.20 -13.06
C ASP A 264 -15.90 4.61 -12.07
N ARG A 265 -15.00 3.74 -12.55
CA ARG A 265 -14.18 2.92 -11.64
C ARG A 265 -12.81 2.56 -12.20
N PHE A 266 -11.87 2.41 -11.27
CA PHE A 266 -10.46 2.04 -11.50
C PHE A 266 -10.20 0.56 -11.14
N ASP A 267 -11.14 -0.33 -11.49
CA ASP A 267 -11.12 -1.75 -11.12
C ASP A 267 -9.97 -2.52 -11.81
N ASN A 268 -9.42 -1.97 -12.89
CA ASN A 268 -8.22 -2.47 -13.56
C ASN A 268 -7.10 -1.45 -13.40
N ASN A 269 -5.87 -1.92 -13.26
CA ASN A 269 -4.71 -1.05 -13.26
C ASN A 269 -4.55 -0.32 -14.59
N SER A 270 -4.61 -1.02 -15.72
CA SER A 270 -4.34 -0.40 -17.02
C SER A 270 -5.54 0.32 -17.64
N GLN A 271 -6.73 0.18 -17.05
CA GLN A 271 -7.97 0.64 -17.68
C GLN A 271 -8.82 1.48 -16.73
N PHE A 272 -9.59 2.38 -17.32
CA PHE A 272 -10.61 3.14 -16.62
C PHE A 272 -11.98 2.84 -17.23
N TYR A 273 -12.90 2.38 -16.40
CA TYR A 273 -14.26 2.08 -16.82
C TYR A 273 -15.15 3.31 -16.64
N ILE A 274 -15.80 3.73 -17.71
CA ILE A 274 -16.74 4.84 -17.77
C ILE A 274 -18.15 4.24 -17.86
N ALA A 275 -18.97 4.56 -16.86
CA ALA A 275 -20.31 4.02 -16.74
C ALA A 275 -21.27 4.66 -17.76
N GLY A 276 -22.03 3.84 -18.47
CA GLY A 276 -22.98 4.24 -19.53
C GLY A 276 -24.20 5.06 -19.10
N ALA A 277 -24.24 5.54 -17.85
CA ALA A 277 -25.29 6.45 -17.38
C ALA A 277 -25.26 7.84 -18.06
N LEU A 278 -24.24 8.09 -18.91
CA LEU A 278 -24.03 9.33 -19.64
C LEU A 278 -24.48 9.30 -21.12
N GLY A 279 -24.97 8.16 -21.64
CA GLY A 279 -25.50 8.06 -23.01
C GLY A 279 -24.59 7.33 -24.00
N ASP A 280 -24.60 7.78 -25.26
CA ASP A 280 -23.78 7.21 -26.34
C ASP A 280 -22.34 7.70 -26.23
N PHE A 281 -21.38 6.77 -26.15
CA PHE A 281 -19.96 7.07 -26.09
C PHE A 281 -19.27 7.03 -27.46
N SER A 282 -20.00 6.83 -28.56
CA SER A 282 -19.43 6.78 -29.92
C SER A 282 -18.55 7.98 -30.30
N ASP A 283 -18.75 9.13 -29.64
CA ASP A 283 -18.04 10.37 -29.89
C ASP A 283 -17.17 10.86 -28.73
N TRP A 284 -16.79 9.99 -27.81
CA TRP A 284 -16.00 10.40 -26.65
C TRP A 284 -14.50 10.18 -26.84
N ILE A 285 -13.73 10.98 -26.11
CA ILE A 285 -12.30 10.78 -25.93
C ILE A 285 -12.00 10.70 -24.44
N ASN A 286 -11.09 9.81 -24.08
CA ASN A 286 -10.52 9.74 -22.75
C ASN A 286 -9.02 9.96 -22.80
N TRP A 287 -8.53 10.84 -21.94
CA TRP A 287 -7.13 11.09 -21.68
C TRP A 287 -6.78 10.46 -20.33
N SER A 288 -5.99 9.40 -20.39
CA SER A 288 -5.48 8.70 -19.23
C SER A 288 -4.12 9.24 -18.85
N PHE A 289 -3.95 9.53 -17.57
CA PHE A 289 -2.70 9.97 -16.99
C PHE A 289 -2.29 9.05 -15.87
N ARG A 290 -0.99 8.82 -15.75
CA ARG A 290 -0.38 8.29 -14.53
C ARG A 290 0.66 9.25 -14.00
N ARG A 291 0.97 9.12 -12.71
CA ARG A 291 2.10 9.85 -12.15
C ARG A 291 3.42 9.37 -12.75
N ALA A 292 4.43 10.21 -12.60
CA ALA A 292 5.78 9.93 -13.05
C ALA A 292 6.28 8.57 -12.49
N PRO A 293 6.98 7.75 -13.30
CA PRO A 293 7.37 6.38 -12.96
C PRO A 293 8.48 6.24 -11.91
#